data_AF-A0A0E1XBS1-F1
#
_entry.id   AF-A0A0E1XBS1-F1
#
_cell.length_a   1.000
_cell.length_b   1.000
_cell.length_c   1.000
_cell.angle_alpha   90.00
_cell.angle_beta   90.00
_cell.angle_gamma   90.00
#
_symmetry.space_group_name_H-M   'P 1'
#
loop_
_entity.id
_entity.type
_entity.pdbx_description
1 polymer ?
#
loop_
_entity_poly.entity_id
_entity_poly.type
_entity_poly.pdbx_seq_one_letter_code
_entity_poly.pdbx_strand_id
1 'polypeptide(L)'
;MTNPNQRLEPFDETFQQPNIHRGKRYGKKKRSLVSMIIQIIVVILTAIAGYSMWKQPIFNIVFTKESVNFDGIKNFNETIGKMHQLNINLGNINDLQQGIDRLILVFNGFFILCIVSLVITILTIVFNRTVLKVVNILVLTIMLVITLYFSYIIKALAQEIADALKKYYLNVPPDQVITEADAIHNGIILLGCSIGLLVISLFFRNRMPRLK
;
A
#
# COMPACT_ATOMS: atom_id res chain seq x y z
N MET A 1 -57.52 1.58 76.08
CA MET A 1 -56.27 2.32 76.34
C MET A 1 -55.22 1.82 75.37
N THR A 2 -54.80 2.71 74.47
CA THR A 2 -53.91 2.47 73.33
C THR A 2 -52.45 2.44 73.78
N ASN A 3 -51.71 1.44 73.30
CA ASN A 3 -50.32 1.16 73.66
C ASN A 3 -49.39 2.10 72.86
N PRO A 4 -48.67 3.06 73.47
CA PRO A 4 -47.78 3.96 72.75
C PRO A 4 -46.35 3.44 72.93
N ASN A 5 -45.81 2.75 71.93
CA ASN A 5 -44.37 2.67 71.65
C ASN A 5 -44.15 1.78 70.42
N GLN A 6 -44.64 2.24 69.26
CA GLN A 6 -44.02 1.87 67.98
C GLN A 6 -42.60 2.43 68.00
N ARG A 7 -41.61 1.59 68.29
CA ARG A 7 -40.20 1.91 68.06
C ARG A 7 -40.02 2.06 66.55
N LEU A 8 -39.79 3.29 66.12
CA LEU A 8 -39.29 3.63 64.79
C LEU A 8 -37.99 2.86 64.55
N GLU A 9 -37.93 2.13 63.43
CA GLU A 9 -36.72 1.50 62.94
C GLU A 9 -35.58 2.55 62.83
N PRO A 10 -34.32 2.17 63.10
CA PRO A 10 -33.22 3.10 63.07
C PRO A 10 -33.00 3.61 61.64
N PHE A 11 -33.35 4.88 61.42
CA PHE A 11 -33.07 5.63 60.18
C PHE A 11 -31.58 5.71 59.81
N ASP A 12 -30.68 5.21 60.67
CA ASP A 12 -29.23 5.22 60.49
C ASP A 12 -28.69 4.03 59.68
N GLU A 13 -29.49 3.00 59.38
CA GLU A 13 -29.06 1.91 58.47
C GLU A 13 -29.16 2.31 56.99
N THR A 14 -29.96 3.32 56.66
CA THR A 14 -30.19 3.77 55.27
C THR A 14 -29.03 4.60 54.70
N PHE A 15 -28.10 5.04 55.53
CA PHE A 15 -26.91 5.81 55.11
C PHE A 15 -25.62 4.99 55.08
N GLN A 16 -25.65 3.68 55.31
CA GLN A 16 -24.54 2.78 55.00
C GLN A 16 -24.48 2.49 53.49
N GLN A 17 -24.15 3.57 52.77
CA GLN A 17 -23.58 3.67 51.43
C GLN A 17 -24.05 2.64 50.39
N PRO A 18 -24.81 3.04 49.35
CA PRO A 18 -24.87 2.23 48.15
C PRO A 18 -23.44 2.05 47.66
N ASN A 19 -23.04 0.80 47.41
CA ASN A 19 -21.79 0.45 46.74
C ASN A 19 -21.61 1.40 45.56
N ILE A 20 -20.82 2.47 45.74
CA ILE A 20 -20.51 3.39 44.66
C ILE A 20 -19.73 2.53 43.69
N HIS A 21 -20.39 2.14 42.60
CA HIS A 21 -19.78 1.47 41.47
C HIS A 21 -18.82 2.48 40.87
N ARG A 22 -17.64 2.60 41.48
CA ARG A 22 -16.55 3.43 41.03
C ARG A 22 -16.19 2.82 39.68
N GLY A 23 -16.72 3.42 38.61
CA GLY A 23 -16.58 2.91 37.25
C GLY A 23 -15.11 2.53 37.05
N LYS A 24 -14.87 1.26 36.69
CA LYS A 24 -13.51 0.69 36.57
C LYS A 24 -12.61 1.74 35.93
N ARG A 25 -11.74 2.37 36.73
CA ARG A 25 -10.74 3.32 36.22
C ARG A 25 -9.79 2.47 35.38
N TYR A 26 -10.10 2.33 34.10
CA TYR A 26 -9.17 1.78 33.12
C TYR A 26 -7.91 2.63 33.20
N GLY A 27 -6.81 2.05 33.69
CA GLY A 27 -5.53 2.73 33.72
C GLY A 27 -5.18 3.22 32.30
N LYS A 28 -4.54 4.40 32.20
CA LYS A 28 -4.15 4.99 30.91
C LYS A 28 -3.46 3.93 30.05
N LYS A 29 -4.02 3.68 28.86
CA LYS A 29 -3.53 2.74 27.85
C LYS A 29 -2.03 3.00 27.56
N LYS A 30 -1.11 2.12 28.00
CA LYS A 30 0.34 2.27 27.72
C LYS A 30 0.62 2.04 26.24
N ARG A 31 1.10 3.06 25.53
CA ARG A 31 1.48 2.92 24.11
C ARG A 31 2.52 1.80 23.97
N SER A 32 2.27 0.85 23.07
CA SER A 32 3.22 -0.23 22.76
C SER A 32 4.35 0.35 21.91
N LEU A 33 5.57 0.44 22.46
CA LEU A 33 6.76 0.91 21.74
C LEU A 33 7.07 0.03 20.54
N VAL A 34 6.89 -1.30 20.69
CA VAL A 34 7.08 -2.28 19.59
C VAL A 34 6.17 -1.95 18.40
N SER A 35 4.89 -1.67 18.67
CA SER A 35 3.97 -1.27 17.60
C SER A 35 4.37 0.05 16.95
N MET A 36 5.01 0.98 17.67
CA MET A 36 5.42 2.26 17.12
C MET A 36 6.63 2.09 16.18
N ILE A 37 7.63 1.31 16.60
CA ILE A 37 8.81 0.97 15.80
C ILE A 37 8.38 0.28 14.49
N ILE A 38 7.44 -0.67 14.57
CA ILE A 38 6.93 -1.35 13.38
C ILE A 38 6.31 -0.35 12.39
N GLN A 39 5.55 0.65 12.85
CA GLN A 39 4.96 1.65 11.96
C GLN A 39 6.02 2.50 11.27
N ILE A 40 7.10 2.86 11.99
CA ILE A 40 8.22 3.60 11.39
C ILE A 40 8.89 2.77 10.28
N ILE A 41 9.12 1.48 10.51
CA ILE A 41 9.67 0.58 9.49
C ILE A 41 8.72 0.50 8.28
N VAL A 42 7.41 0.38 8.50
CA VAL A 42 6.41 0.35 7.43
C VAL A 42 6.41 1.66 6.61
N VAL A 43 6.59 2.82 7.24
CA VAL A 43 6.74 4.11 6.52
C VAL A 43 7.95 4.05 5.60
N ILE A 44 9.10 3.60 6.10
CA ILE A 44 10.35 3.55 5.33
C ILE A 44 10.21 2.58 4.16
N LEU A 45 9.70 1.37 4.39
CA LEU A 45 9.52 0.36 3.34
C LEU A 45 8.55 0.84 2.25
N THR A 46 7.44 1.45 2.64
CA THR A 46 6.43 1.97 1.69
C THR A 46 7.01 3.12 0.87
N ALA A 47 7.79 4.01 1.49
CA ALA A 47 8.47 5.09 0.79
C ALA A 47 9.53 4.58 -0.20
N ILE A 48 10.32 3.56 0.18
CA ILE A 48 11.30 2.94 -0.72
C ILE A 48 10.58 2.25 -1.88
N ALA A 49 9.46 1.56 -1.65
CA ALA A 49 8.67 0.93 -2.71
C ALA A 49 8.15 1.97 -3.72
N GLY A 50 7.61 3.09 -3.22
CA GLY A 50 7.17 4.20 -4.07
C GLY A 50 8.32 4.83 -4.86
N TYR A 51 9.46 5.08 -4.21
CA TYR A 51 10.65 5.63 -4.85
C TYR A 51 11.24 4.70 -5.91
N SER A 52 11.30 3.40 -5.60
CA SER A 52 11.73 2.34 -6.51
C SER A 52 10.91 2.37 -7.79
N MET A 53 9.57 2.37 -7.67
CA MET A 53 8.67 2.42 -8.83
C MET A 53 8.78 3.72 -9.65
N TRP A 54 9.20 4.82 -9.04
CA TRP A 54 9.39 6.09 -9.74
C TRP A 54 10.72 6.14 -10.51
N LYS A 55 11.82 5.69 -9.88
CA LYS A 55 13.18 5.92 -10.42
C LYS A 55 13.85 4.69 -11.01
N GLN A 56 13.58 3.50 -10.49
CA GLN A 56 14.19 2.28 -11.01
C GLN A 56 13.57 1.91 -12.36
N PRO A 57 14.32 1.18 -13.20
CA PRO A 57 13.77 0.67 -14.45
C PRO A 57 12.61 -0.28 -14.17
N ILE A 58 11.52 -0.07 -14.90
CA ILE A 58 10.29 -0.86 -14.80
C ILE A 58 10.38 -2.04 -15.76
N PHE A 59 10.95 -1.78 -16.94
CA PHE A 59 11.23 -2.81 -17.92
C PHE A 59 12.46 -2.45 -18.76
N ASN A 60 13.10 -3.46 -19.33
CA ASN A 60 14.24 -3.30 -20.22
C ASN A 60 13.83 -3.66 -21.65
N ILE A 61 14.28 -2.86 -22.62
CA ILE A 61 14.14 -3.17 -24.04
C ILE A 61 15.38 -3.96 -24.45
N VAL A 62 15.19 -5.23 -24.79
CA VAL A 62 16.32 -6.16 -25.02
C VAL A 62 17.12 -5.79 -26.27
N PHE A 63 16.47 -5.26 -27.31
CA PHE A 63 17.14 -4.88 -28.57
C PHE A 63 18.07 -3.68 -28.44
N THR A 64 17.65 -2.65 -27.69
CA THR A 64 18.42 -1.42 -27.51
C THR A 64 19.29 -1.47 -26.27
N LYS A 65 19.12 -2.51 -25.42
CA LYS A 65 19.71 -2.61 -24.07
C LYS A 65 19.40 -1.37 -23.21
N GLU A 66 18.35 -0.63 -23.55
CA GLU A 66 17.91 0.53 -22.80
C GLU A 66 16.89 0.11 -21.74
N SER A 67 17.10 0.61 -20.53
CA SER A 67 16.20 0.41 -19.41
C SER A 67 15.21 1.57 -19.34
N VAL A 68 13.91 1.28 -19.32
CA VAL A 68 12.85 2.28 -19.32
C VAL A 68 12.28 2.42 -17.91
N ASN A 69 12.37 3.62 -17.35
CA ASN A 69 11.76 4.01 -16.09
C ASN A 69 10.43 4.74 -16.32
N PHE A 70 9.77 5.19 -15.25
CA PHE A 70 8.46 5.84 -15.36
C PHE A 70 8.49 7.10 -16.24
N ASP A 71 9.54 7.92 -16.13
CA ASP A 71 9.73 9.10 -16.98
C ASP A 71 9.83 8.71 -18.47
N GLY A 72 10.51 7.59 -18.77
CA GLY A 72 10.61 7.04 -20.11
C GLY A 72 9.30 6.48 -20.67
N ILE A 73 8.42 5.94 -19.81
CA ILE A 73 7.05 5.53 -20.19
C ILE A 73 6.19 6.75 -20.48
N LYS A 74 6.30 7.81 -19.67
CA LYS A 74 5.52 9.04 -19.84
C LYS A 74 5.85 9.74 -21.15
N ASN A 75 7.11 9.73 -21.54
CA ASN A 75 7.59 10.34 -22.78
C ASN A 75 7.82 9.30 -23.89
N PHE A 76 7.11 8.16 -23.83
CA PHE A 76 7.37 7.05 -24.75
C PHE A 76 7.18 7.42 -26.23
N ASN A 77 6.31 8.39 -26.54
CA ASN A 77 6.19 8.94 -27.90
C ASN A 77 7.49 9.61 -28.38
N GLU A 78 8.25 10.27 -27.49
CA GLU A 78 9.57 10.83 -27.82
C GLU A 78 10.63 9.73 -27.91
N THR A 79 10.53 8.70 -27.06
CA THR A 79 11.40 7.51 -27.09
C THR A 79 11.22 6.72 -28.40
N ILE A 80 9.98 6.57 -28.88
CA ILE A 80 9.67 6.02 -30.21
C ILE A 80 10.04 6.99 -31.32
N GLY A 81 9.90 8.30 -31.14
CA GLY A 81 10.31 9.30 -32.13
C GLY A 81 11.79 9.19 -32.50
N LYS A 82 12.64 8.83 -31.54
CA LYS A 82 14.05 8.48 -31.78
C LYS A 82 14.21 7.15 -32.53
N MET A 83 13.34 6.17 -32.29
CA MET A 83 13.27 4.92 -33.08
C MET A 83 12.67 5.12 -34.48
N HIS A 84 11.88 6.18 -34.71
CA HIS A 84 11.29 6.48 -36.01
C HIS A 84 12.35 6.98 -37.02
N GLN A 85 13.50 7.47 -36.53
CA GLN A 85 14.70 7.65 -37.36
C GLN A 85 15.24 6.32 -37.96
N LEU A 86 14.77 5.16 -37.49
CA LEU A 86 15.02 3.83 -38.08
C LEU A 86 13.93 3.40 -39.08
N ASN A 87 13.06 4.31 -39.55
CA ASN A 87 12.09 4.08 -40.65
C ASN A 87 11.06 2.95 -40.38
N ILE A 88 10.74 2.69 -39.12
CA ILE A 88 9.67 1.75 -38.73
C ILE A 88 8.37 2.55 -38.58
N ASN A 89 7.52 2.49 -39.59
CA ASN A 89 6.22 3.16 -39.63
C ASN A 89 5.14 2.37 -38.86
N LEU A 90 5.31 2.21 -37.54
CA LEU A 90 4.46 1.40 -36.64
C LEU A 90 2.97 1.50 -37.00
N GLY A 91 2.48 0.54 -37.79
CA GLY A 91 1.16 0.61 -38.44
C GLY A 91 -0.03 0.41 -37.50
N ASN A 92 0.12 0.67 -36.19
CA ASN A 92 -0.95 0.78 -35.19
C ASN A 92 -0.44 1.57 -33.95
N ILE A 93 0.07 2.79 -34.15
CA ILE A 93 0.48 3.69 -33.06
C ILE A 93 -0.63 3.85 -32.00
N ASN A 94 -1.90 3.83 -32.40
CA ASN A 94 -3.03 4.03 -31.49
C ASN A 94 -3.16 2.93 -30.42
N ASP A 95 -2.98 1.66 -30.78
CA ASP A 95 -3.11 0.55 -29.82
C ASP A 95 -1.96 0.57 -28.81
N LEU A 96 -0.74 0.81 -29.31
CA LEU A 96 0.45 0.92 -28.48
C LEU A 96 0.36 2.10 -27.52
N GLN A 97 -0.12 3.24 -28.02
CA GLN A 97 -0.35 4.45 -27.22
C GLN A 97 -1.43 4.19 -26.16
N GLN A 98 -2.49 3.46 -26.49
CA GLN A 98 -3.52 3.07 -25.52
C GLN A 98 -2.97 2.14 -24.43
N GLY A 99 -2.08 1.20 -24.78
CA GLY A 99 -1.38 0.35 -23.81
C GLY A 99 -0.51 1.15 -22.84
N ILE A 100 0.19 2.17 -23.34
CA ILE A 100 1.04 3.06 -22.55
C ILE A 100 0.21 4.00 -21.67
N ASP A 101 -0.85 4.60 -22.21
CA ASP A 101 -1.74 5.47 -21.44
C ASP A 101 -2.37 4.71 -20.28
N ARG A 102 -2.74 3.44 -20.51
CA ARG A 102 -3.21 2.54 -19.45
C ARG A 102 -2.11 2.28 -18.41
N LEU A 103 -0.87 2.07 -18.84
CA LEU A 103 0.27 1.87 -17.94
C LEU A 103 0.53 3.11 -17.08
N ILE A 104 0.55 4.31 -17.68
CA ILE A 104 0.70 5.60 -16.99
C ILE A 104 -0.42 5.80 -15.96
N LEU A 105 -1.67 5.51 -16.33
CA LEU A 105 -2.82 5.63 -15.43
C LEU A 105 -2.66 4.73 -14.20
N VAL A 106 -2.25 3.48 -14.39
CA VAL A 106 -2.04 2.52 -13.29
C VAL A 106 -0.89 2.96 -12.38
N PHE A 107 0.22 3.48 -12.95
CA PHE A 107 1.32 4.07 -12.17
C PHE A 107 0.89 5.28 -11.35
N ASN A 108 0.16 6.22 -11.95
CA ASN A 108 -0.37 7.37 -11.24
C ASN A 108 -1.31 6.95 -10.10
N GLY A 109 -2.18 5.97 -10.33
CA GLY A 109 -3.02 5.37 -9.31
C GLY A 109 -2.21 4.76 -8.16
N PHE A 110 -1.13 4.04 -8.49
CA PHE A 110 -0.21 3.48 -7.50
C PHE A 110 0.46 4.57 -6.64
N PHE A 111 0.96 5.65 -7.25
CA PHE A 111 1.61 6.74 -6.51
C PHE A 111 0.63 7.48 -5.58
N ILE A 112 -0.61 7.71 -6.02
CA ILE A 112 -1.65 8.29 -5.17
C ILE A 112 -1.89 7.39 -3.95
N LEU A 113 -2.05 6.07 -4.17
CA LEU A 113 -2.23 5.11 -3.08
C LEU A 113 -1.02 5.05 -2.14
N CYS A 114 0.20 5.18 -2.68
CA CYS A 114 1.42 5.25 -1.89
C CYS A 114 1.41 6.47 -0.94
N ILE A 115 1.04 7.65 -1.44
CA ILE A 115 0.92 8.87 -0.63
C ILE A 115 -0.16 8.69 0.43
N VAL A 116 -1.34 8.19 0.04
CA VAL A 116 -2.44 7.91 0.96
C VAL A 116 -2.00 6.94 2.06
N SER A 117 -1.30 5.87 1.71
CA SER A 117 -0.76 4.91 2.68
C SER A 117 0.24 5.56 3.64
N LEU A 118 1.17 6.39 3.14
CA LEU A 118 2.11 7.12 3.98
C LEU A 118 1.38 8.04 4.98
N VAL A 119 0.38 8.80 4.53
CA VAL A 119 -0.44 9.66 5.39
C VAL A 119 -1.16 8.85 6.46
N ILE A 120 -1.80 7.74 6.09
CA ILE A 120 -2.49 6.87 7.06
C ILE A 120 -1.50 6.29 8.08
N THR A 121 -0.30 5.92 7.64
CA THR A 121 0.74 5.38 8.53
C THR A 121 1.22 6.44 9.52
N ILE A 122 1.41 7.69 9.08
CA ILE A 122 1.75 8.82 9.97
C ILE A 122 0.62 9.09 10.97
N LEU A 123 -0.64 9.13 10.51
CA LEU A 123 -1.80 9.26 11.40
C LEU A 123 -1.88 8.09 12.40
N THR A 124 -1.50 6.89 11.98
CA THR A 124 -1.43 5.71 12.84
C THR A 124 -0.38 5.88 13.94
N ILE A 125 0.77 6.50 13.65
CA ILE A 125 1.80 6.80 14.66
C ILE A 125 1.26 7.78 15.72
N VAL A 126 0.55 8.84 15.28
CA VAL A 126 0.01 9.88 16.17
C VAL A 126 -1.14 9.35 17.04
N PHE A 127 -2.12 8.70 16.41
CA PHE A 127 -3.38 8.30 17.07
C PHE A 127 -3.37 6.86 17.61
N ASN A 128 -2.49 5.98 17.11
CA ASN A 128 -2.39 4.55 17.45
C ASN A 128 -3.76 3.84 17.44
N ARG A 129 -4.64 4.21 16.51
CA ARG A 129 -5.96 3.59 16.33
C ARG A 129 -5.80 2.33 15.47
N THR A 130 -6.34 1.22 15.95
CA THR A 130 -6.34 -0.06 15.20
C THR A 130 -7.07 0.06 13.86
N VAL A 131 -8.11 0.90 13.78
CA VAL A 131 -8.84 1.14 12.53
C VAL A 131 -7.92 1.68 11.44
N LEU A 132 -7.04 2.65 11.75
CA LEU A 132 -6.10 3.20 10.78
C LEU A 132 -5.13 2.13 10.26
N LYS A 133 -4.68 1.21 11.12
CA LYS A 133 -3.84 0.07 10.71
C LYS A 133 -4.54 -0.84 9.71
N VAL A 134 -5.79 -1.19 10.00
CA VAL A 134 -6.60 -2.08 9.14
C VAL A 134 -6.86 -1.41 7.79
N VAL A 135 -7.23 -0.12 7.79
CA VAL A 135 -7.40 0.65 6.55
C VAL A 135 -6.09 0.69 5.76
N ASN A 136 -4.94 0.91 6.43
CA ASN A 136 -3.65 0.91 5.74
C ASN A 136 -3.28 -0.45 5.14
N ILE A 137 -3.61 -1.56 5.83
CA ILE A 137 -3.43 -2.91 5.28
C ILE A 137 -4.24 -3.09 3.99
N LEU A 138 -5.50 -2.60 3.95
CA LEU A 138 -6.31 -2.65 2.73
C LEU A 138 -5.68 -1.84 1.59
N VAL A 139 -5.22 -0.63 1.86
CA VAL A 139 -4.54 0.22 0.86
C VAL A 139 -3.28 -0.47 0.32
N LEU A 140 -2.42 -1.00 1.20
CA LEU A 140 -1.21 -1.72 0.79
C LEU A 140 -1.53 -3.00 0.01
N THR A 141 -2.61 -3.69 0.35
CA THR A 141 -3.06 -4.88 -0.39
C THR A 141 -3.48 -4.51 -1.81
N ILE A 142 -4.23 -3.41 -1.98
CA ILE A 142 -4.59 -2.89 -3.31
C ILE A 142 -3.33 -2.49 -4.09
N MET A 143 -2.38 -1.82 -3.45
CA MET A 143 -1.09 -1.48 -4.08
C MET A 143 -0.31 -2.72 -4.54
N LEU A 144 -0.33 -3.79 -3.75
CA LEU A 144 0.32 -5.05 -4.10
C LEU A 144 -0.36 -5.71 -5.30
N VAL A 145 -1.69 -5.72 -5.36
CA VAL A 145 -2.44 -6.20 -6.53
C VAL A 145 -2.11 -5.38 -7.77
N ILE A 146 -2.03 -4.05 -7.65
CA ILE A 146 -1.60 -3.17 -8.75
C ILE A 146 -0.19 -3.51 -9.21
N THR A 147 0.72 -3.80 -8.27
CA THR A 147 2.10 -4.16 -8.60
C THR A 147 2.18 -5.46 -9.41
N LEU A 148 1.38 -6.47 -9.04
CA LEU A 148 1.26 -7.70 -9.82
C LEU A 148 0.62 -7.46 -11.20
N TYR A 149 -0.31 -6.51 -11.28
CA TYR A 149 -0.96 -6.13 -12.52
C TYR A 149 -0.01 -5.43 -13.50
N PHE A 150 1.07 -4.77 -13.03
CA PHE A 150 2.11 -4.24 -13.92
C PHE A 150 2.76 -5.30 -14.79
N SER A 151 3.11 -6.47 -14.23
CA SER A 151 3.66 -7.59 -15.01
C SER A 151 2.73 -7.99 -16.16
N TYR A 152 1.42 -7.98 -15.93
CA TYR A 152 0.44 -8.30 -16.96
C TYR A 152 0.42 -7.25 -18.08
N ILE A 153 0.35 -5.96 -17.74
CA ILE A 153 0.34 -4.89 -18.75
C ILE A 153 1.65 -4.87 -19.55
N ILE A 154 2.79 -5.07 -18.90
CA ILE A 154 4.10 -5.07 -19.56
C ILE A 154 4.19 -6.21 -20.57
N LYS A 155 3.68 -7.41 -20.24
CA LYS A 155 3.61 -8.54 -21.19
C LYS A 155 2.69 -8.24 -22.37
N ALA A 156 1.54 -7.61 -22.13
CA ALA A 156 0.64 -7.19 -23.21
C ALA A 156 1.32 -6.16 -24.14
N LEU A 157 2.01 -5.17 -23.58
CA LEU A 157 2.81 -4.20 -24.33
C LEU A 157 3.94 -4.87 -25.12
N ALA A 158 4.64 -5.84 -24.53
CA ALA A 158 5.67 -6.62 -25.21
C ALA A 158 5.10 -7.36 -26.43
N GLN A 159 3.90 -7.91 -26.30
CA GLN A 159 3.21 -8.62 -27.38
C GLN A 159 2.77 -7.67 -28.50
N GLU A 160 2.21 -6.50 -28.15
CA GLU A 160 1.85 -5.47 -29.13
C GLU A 160 3.07 -4.97 -29.93
N ILE A 161 4.21 -4.78 -29.27
CA ILE A 161 5.45 -4.40 -29.96
C ILE A 161 5.99 -5.55 -30.82
N ALA A 162 5.97 -6.78 -30.32
CA ALA A 162 6.39 -7.96 -31.09
C ALA A 162 5.55 -8.13 -32.37
N ASP A 163 4.22 -7.97 -32.27
CA ASP A 163 3.32 -8.07 -33.41
C ASP A 163 3.48 -6.89 -34.37
N ALA A 164 3.81 -5.70 -33.86
CA ALA A 164 4.20 -4.57 -34.72
C ALA A 164 5.51 -4.84 -35.48
N LEU A 165 6.51 -5.48 -34.85
CA LEU A 165 7.78 -5.85 -35.47
C LEU A 165 7.64 -6.98 -36.50
N LYS A 166 6.73 -7.95 -36.28
CA LYS A 166 6.42 -8.99 -37.28
C LYS A 166 5.96 -8.41 -38.61
N LYS A 167 5.24 -7.28 -38.60
CA LYS A 167 4.83 -6.57 -39.83
C LYS A 167 6.03 -6.07 -40.65
N TYR A 168 7.21 -5.98 -40.04
CA TYR A 168 8.49 -5.61 -40.68
C TYR A 168 9.42 -6.81 -40.92
N TYR A 169 8.87 -8.03 -40.95
CA TYR A 169 9.63 -9.28 -41.14
C TYR A 169 10.64 -9.61 -40.03
N LEU A 170 10.56 -8.93 -38.87
CA LEU A 170 11.34 -9.27 -37.68
C LEU A 170 10.48 -10.14 -36.76
N ASN A 171 10.61 -11.46 -36.88
CA ASN A 171 9.89 -12.39 -36.02
C ASN A 171 10.63 -12.57 -34.69
N VAL A 172 10.34 -11.70 -33.73
CA VAL A 172 10.97 -11.75 -32.41
C VAL A 172 9.89 -12.01 -31.35
N PRO A 173 10.10 -12.97 -30.45
CA PRO A 173 9.11 -13.28 -29.43
C PRO A 173 9.03 -12.15 -28.37
N PRO A 174 7.87 -11.96 -27.71
CA PRO A 174 7.62 -10.81 -26.81
C PRO A 174 8.61 -10.69 -25.64
N ASP A 175 9.08 -11.82 -25.12
CA ASP A 175 10.08 -11.93 -24.05
C ASP A 175 11.47 -11.43 -24.46
N GLN A 176 11.76 -11.40 -25.76
CA GLN A 176 12.97 -10.81 -26.34
C GLN A 176 12.78 -9.35 -26.77
N VAL A 177 11.62 -8.75 -26.49
CA VAL A 177 11.31 -7.36 -26.81
C VAL A 177 11.35 -6.52 -25.55
N ILE A 178 10.61 -6.94 -24.52
CA ILE A 178 10.58 -6.28 -23.21
C ILE A 178 10.66 -7.32 -22.10
N THR A 179 11.55 -7.08 -21.13
CA THR A 179 11.64 -7.87 -19.89
C THR A 179 11.33 -7.01 -18.67
N GLU A 180 10.58 -7.55 -17.71
CA GLU A 180 10.37 -6.91 -16.41
C GLU A 180 11.70 -6.65 -15.71
N ALA A 181 11.84 -5.48 -15.06
CA ALA A 181 13.04 -5.09 -14.34
C ALA A 181 12.81 -5.04 -12.82
N ASP A 182 13.90 -4.74 -12.08
CA ASP A 182 13.98 -4.90 -10.62
C ASP A 182 12.92 -4.10 -9.84
N ALA A 183 12.41 -2.99 -10.39
CA ALA A 183 11.44 -2.14 -9.68
C ALA A 183 10.18 -2.90 -9.25
N ILE A 184 9.67 -3.79 -10.11
CA ILE A 184 8.45 -4.56 -9.84
C ILE A 184 8.70 -5.59 -8.76
N HIS A 185 9.81 -6.32 -8.87
CA HIS A 185 10.19 -7.34 -7.90
C HIS A 185 10.45 -6.74 -6.52
N ASN A 186 11.18 -5.62 -6.47
CA ASN A 186 11.41 -4.86 -5.24
C ASN A 186 10.08 -4.35 -4.65
N GLY A 187 9.17 -3.83 -5.48
CA GLY A 187 7.85 -3.40 -5.06
C GLY A 187 7.05 -4.50 -4.38
N ILE A 188 7.00 -5.70 -4.96
CA ILE A 188 6.28 -6.85 -4.39
C ILE A 188 6.84 -7.22 -3.02
N ILE A 189 8.17 -7.35 -2.91
CA ILE A 189 8.83 -7.77 -1.67
C ILE A 189 8.62 -6.73 -0.57
N LEU A 190 8.84 -5.44 -0.87
CA LEU A 190 8.72 -4.36 0.11
C LEU A 190 7.28 -4.18 0.59
N LEU A 191 6.30 -4.23 -0.33
CA LEU A 191 4.87 -4.14 0.04
C LEU A 191 4.41 -5.36 0.83
N GLY A 192 4.84 -6.56 0.44
CA GLY A 192 4.55 -7.80 1.17
C GLY A 192 5.09 -7.76 2.60
N CYS A 193 6.34 -7.31 2.78
CA CYS A 193 6.94 -7.10 4.10
C CYS A 193 6.17 -6.06 4.92
N SER A 194 5.79 -4.92 4.32
CA SER A 194 4.98 -3.89 5.00
C SER A 194 3.65 -4.42 5.51
N ILE A 195 2.94 -5.23 4.70
CA ILE A 195 1.69 -5.86 5.10
C ILE A 195 1.92 -6.84 6.27
N GLY A 196 2.91 -7.73 6.15
CA GLY A 196 3.25 -8.69 7.20
C GLY A 196 3.59 -8.02 8.53
N LEU A 197 4.39 -6.97 8.49
CA LEU A 197 4.72 -6.15 9.66
C LEU A 197 3.48 -5.49 10.28
N LEU A 198 2.59 -4.92 9.46
CA LEU A 198 1.35 -4.34 9.98
C LEU A 198 0.46 -5.37 10.66
N VAL A 199 0.33 -6.57 10.09
CA VAL A 199 -0.41 -7.69 10.69
C VAL A 199 0.19 -8.08 12.03
N ILE A 200 1.51 -8.26 12.11
CA ILE A 200 2.22 -8.53 13.36
C ILE A 200 1.97 -7.41 14.38
N SER A 201 1.96 -6.14 13.93
CA SER A 201 1.70 -4.98 14.79
C SER A 201 0.30 -4.97 15.41
N LEU A 202 -0.68 -5.71 14.84
CA LEU A 202 -2.02 -5.84 15.42
C LEU A 202 -2.01 -6.70 16.68
N PHE A 203 -1.12 -7.70 16.78
CA PHE A 203 -0.99 -8.57 17.95
C PHE A 203 -0.33 -7.89 19.14
N PHE A 204 0.53 -6.90 18.91
CA PHE A 204 1.15 -6.07 19.96
C PHE A 204 0.23 -4.98 20.52
N ARG A 205 -1.09 -5.16 20.37
CA ARG A 205 -2.12 -4.24 20.84
C ARG A 205 -2.02 -4.05 22.35
N ASN A 206 -1.95 -2.78 22.71
CA ASN A 206 -2.01 -2.20 24.05
C ASN A 206 -2.81 -3.08 25.04
N ARG A 207 -2.11 -3.86 25.88
CA ARG A 207 -2.74 -4.71 26.90
C ARG A 207 -3.50 -3.78 27.85
N MET A 208 -4.78 -4.05 28.08
CA MET A 208 -5.48 -3.40 29.20
C MET A 208 -4.70 -3.73 30.47
N PRO A 209 -4.37 -2.75 31.32
CA PRO A 209 -3.74 -3.07 32.59
C PRO A 209 -4.67 -4.03 33.33
N ARG A 210 -4.22 -5.27 33.57
CA ARG A 210 -4.86 -6.14 34.54
C ARG A 210 -4.63 -5.47 35.89
N LEU A 211 -5.71 -5.02 36.51
CA LEU A 211 -5.69 -4.57 37.91
C LEU A 211 -5.18 -5.75 38.74
N LYS A 212 -4.07 -5.55 39.45
CA LYS A 212 -3.70 -6.38 40.60
C LYS A 212 -4.53 -5.91 41.79
#